data_AF-A0A9D5NNG2-F1
#
_entry.id   AF-A0A9D5NNG2-F1
#
_cell.length_a   1.000
_cell.length_b   1.000
_cell.length_c   1.000
_cell.angle_alpha   90.00
_cell.angle_beta   90.00
_cell.angle_gamma   90.00
#
_symmetry.space_group_name_H-M   'P 1'
#
loop_
_entity.id
_entity.type
_entity.pdbx_description
1 polymer ?
#
loop_
_entity_poly.entity_id
_entity_poly.type
_entity_poly.pdbx_seq_one_letter_code
_entity_poly.pdbx_strand_id
1 'polypeptide(L)'
;MRRFENYIFGVILAVCLCSCFHTSDVGRVLDQAEICLSTAPDSAFVALDSLDRSLLNTKKLQARHALLYSQALEKVGIEVYDDSIINIAIDYYSSVGDDENMLKARECLEHINANALLLAPTDTLKIQNARIIEERYMDKRMLVEKDDRIRKIIVLSFILLATLVIAIRYIVKMLKNRPDEKAMSVIRHRLSVLDKVIASRISSDEKLYQSSEEEINVLMEDREEFLCSTKIVFEESHPKFIAYLKEKGLTDWEIGYCCLYTLGLKGKDIGEYIQKKRHYIISHEIRQKLSLGKHETNISIYLRNLLLDLER
;
A
#
# COMPACT_ATOMS: atom_id res chain seq x y z
N MET A 1 -13.33 -9.72 6.50
CA MET A 1 -12.16 -9.03 5.90
C MET A 1 -11.09 -9.99 5.37
N ARG A 2 -10.56 -10.95 6.15
CA ARG A 2 -9.55 -11.93 5.69
C ARG A 2 -9.92 -12.76 4.44
N ARG A 3 -11.19 -13.15 4.27
CA ARG A 3 -11.62 -13.89 3.08
C ARG A 3 -11.54 -13.03 1.81
N PHE A 4 -11.90 -11.75 1.90
CA PHE A 4 -11.88 -10.82 0.76
C PHE A 4 -10.44 -10.48 0.31
N GLU A 5 -9.51 -10.41 1.27
CA GLU A 5 -8.07 -10.24 1.02
C GLU A 5 -7.48 -11.42 0.24
N ASN A 6 -7.82 -12.65 0.64
CA ASN A 6 -7.35 -13.85 -0.05
C ASN A 6 -7.95 -13.96 -1.46
N TYR A 7 -9.18 -13.48 -1.68
CA TYR A 7 -9.79 -13.41 -3.01
C TYR A 7 -9.08 -12.41 -3.91
N ILE A 8 -8.77 -11.20 -3.43
CA ILE A 8 -8.04 -10.20 -4.21
C ILE A 8 -6.63 -10.69 -4.54
N PHE A 9 -5.92 -11.26 -3.58
CA PHE A 9 -4.60 -11.84 -3.81
C PHE A 9 -4.65 -13.01 -4.80
N GLY A 10 -5.66 -13.87 -4.70
CA GLY A 10 -5.90 -14.97 -5.63
C GLY A 10 -6.20 -14.50 -7.05
N VAL A 11 -6.99 -13.42 -7.22
CA VAL A 11 -7.29 -12.84 -8.53
C VAL A 11 -6.06 -12.17 -9.14
N ILE A 12 -5.27 -11.42 -8.36
CA ILE A 12 -4.02 -10.81 -8.84
C ILE A 12 -3.01 -11.89 -9.25
N LEU A 13 -2.84 -12.93 -8.43
CA LEU A 13 -1.96 -14.05 -8.74
C LEU A 13 -2.43 -14.80 -10.00
N ALA A 14 -3.74 -15.02 -10.15
CA ALA A 14 -4.31 -15.65 -11.35
C ALA A 14 -4.09 -14.79 -12.61
N VAL A 15 -4.28 -13.47 -12.54
CA VAL A 15 -4.04 -12.55 -13.67
C VAL A 15 -2.55 -12.50 -14.05
N CYS A 16 -1.64 -12.51 -13.06
CA CYS A 16 -0.20 -12.58 -13.29
C CYS A 16 0.22 -13.92 -13.94
N LEU A 17 -0.38 -15.03 -13.52
CA LEU A 17 -0.08 -16.36 -14.07
C LEU A 17 -0.69 -16.58 -15.47
N CYS A 18 -1.84 -15.98 -15.79
CA CYS A 18 -2.45 -16.06 -17.12
C CYS A 18 -1.59 -15.40 -18.23
N SER A 19 -0.69 -14.46 -17.89
CA SER A 19 0.21 -13.85 -18.87
C SER A 19 1.35 -14.76 -19.33
N CYS A 20 1.60 -15.87 -18.64
CA CYS A 20 2.71 -16.79 -18.93
C CYS A 20 2.29 -18.03 -19.74
N PHE A 21 0.99 -18.29 -19.91
CA PHE A 21 0.51 -19.57 -20.44
C PHE A 21 0.24 -19.62 -21.96
N HIS A 22 0.49 -18.52 -22.70
CA HIS A 22 0.21 -18.45 -24.14
C HIS A 22 1.41 -18.77 -25.05
N THR A 23 2.55 -19.19 -24.48
CA THR A 23 3.80 -19.38 -25.25
C THR A 23 3.91 -20.72 -25.97
N SER A 24 3.05 -21.70 -25.66
CA SER A 24 3.19 -23.06 -26.18
C SER A 24 2.88 -23.19 -27.68
N ASP A 25 1.97 -22.39 -28.23
CA ASP A 25 1.57 -22.53 -29.63
C ASP A 25 2.57 -21.91 -30.60
N VAL A 26 3.15 -20.75 -30.26
CA VAL A 26 4.17 -20.09 -31.09
C VAL A 26 5.45 -20.91 -31.18
N GLY A 27 5.90 -21.46 -30.05
CA GLY A 27 7.11 -22.28 -30.01
C GLY A 27 7.02 -23.46 -30.99
N ARG A 28 5.87 -24.12 -31.03
CA ARG A 28 5.61 -25.25 -31.95
C ARG A 28 5.64 -24.84 -33.42
N VAL A 29 5.12 -23.66 -33.77
CA VAL A 29 5.19 -23.16 -35.15
C VAL A 29 6.64 -22.88 -35.54
N LEU A 30 7.44 -22.31 -34.64
CA LEU A 30 8.88 -22.09 -34.88
C LEU A 30 9.64 -23.42 -35.00
N ASP A 31 9.34 -24.40 -34.14
CA ASP A 31 9.94 -25.75 -34.22
C ASP A 31 9.63 -26.41 -35.56
N GLN A 32 8.37 -26.34 -36.00
CA GLN A 32 7.95 -26.90 -37.28
C GLN A 32 8.59 -26.19 -38.47
N ALA A 33 8.67 -24.86 -38.42
CA ALA A 33 9.34 -24.08 -39.46
C ALA A 33 10.83 -24.42 -39.55
N GLU A 34 11.51 -24.60 -38.42
CA GLU A 34 12.92 -25.00 -38.36
C GLU A 34 13.17 -26.39 -38.96
N ILE A 35 12.31 -27.37 -38.66
CA ILE A 35 12.40 -28.73 -39.25
C ILE A 35 12.20 -28.68 -40.77
N CYS A 36 11.20 -27.94 -41.24
CA CYS A 36 10.87 -27.85 -42.66
C CYS A 36 11.82 -26.93 -43.45
N LEU A 37 12.66 -26.14 -42.78
CA LEU A 37 13.51 -25.14 -43.40
C LEU A 37 14.46 -25.73 -44.46
N SER A 38 14.96 -26.95 -44.23
CA SER A 38 15.89 -27.62 -45.15
C SER A 38 15.19 -28.30 -46.33
N THR A 39 13.99 -28.86 -46.13
CA THR A 39 13.29 -29.69 -47.11
C THR A 39 12.21 -28.95 -47.90
N ALA A 40 11.59 -27.92 -47.31
CA ALA A 40 10.47 -27.17 -47.86
C ALA A 40 10.51 -25.70 -47.39
N PRO A 41 11.51 -24.91 -47.85
CA PRO A 41 11.76 -23.56 -47.38
C PRO A 41 10.57 -22.60 -47.63
N ASP A 42 9.85 -22.75 -48.76
CA ASP A 42 8.66 -21.93 -49.06
C ASP A 42 7.56 -22.12 -48.01
N SER A 43 7.35 -23.37 -47.56
CA SER A 43 6.34 -23.67 -46.53
C SER A 43 6.77 -23.15 -45.16
N ALA A 44 8.06 -23.26 -44.83
CA ALA A 44 8.61 -22.67 -43.61
C ALA A 44 8.46 -21.14 -43.61
N PHE A 45 8.75 -20.49 -44.75
CA PHE A 45 8.57 -19.05 -44.91
C PHE A 45 7.12 -18.62 -44.71
N VAL A 46 6.14 -19.28 -45.35
CA VAL A 46 4.72 -18.96 -45.17
C VAL A 46 4.27 -19.13 -43.73
N ALA A 47 4.73 -20.18 -43.03
CA ALA A 47 4.41 -20.40 -41.63
C ALA A 47 4.99 -19.28 -40.73
N LEU A 48 6.22 -18.84 -41.00
CA LEU A 48 6.87 -17.76 -40.27
C LEU A 48 6.28 -16.37 -40.61
N ASP A 49 5.85 -16.12 -41.85
CA ASP A 49 5.29 -14.83 -42.29
C ASP A 49 3.85 -14.64 -41.82
N SER A 50 3.07 -15.72 -41.79
CA SER A 50 1.68 -15.75 -41.30
C SER A 50 1.56 -15.74 -39.78
N LEU A 51 2.66 -16.01 -39.05
CA LEU A 51 2.69 -15.97 -37.60
C LEU A 51 2.27 -14.58 -37.08
N ASP A 52 1.33 -14.56 -36.13
CA ASP A 52 1.01 -13.35 -35.40
C ASP A 52 2.18 -12.97 -34.50
N ARG A 53 2.83 -11.85 -34.82
CA ARG A 53 4.01 -11.37 -34.10
C ARG A 53 3.67 -10.84 -32.71
N SER A 54 2.39 -10.51 -32.41
CA SER A 54 1.91 -10.19 -31.06
C SER A 54 2.25 -11.30 -30.05
N LEU A 55 2.31 -12.54 -30.54
CA LEU A 55 2.61 -13.72 -29.75
C LEU A 55 4.12 -13.94 -29.53
N LEU A 56 5.00 -13.21 -30.24
CA LEU A 56 6.45 -13.14 -30.00
C LEU A 56 6.76 -12.23 -28.79
N ASN A 57 6.17 -12.58 -27.65
CA ASN A 57 6.15 -11.76 -26.43
C ASN A 57 7.45 -11.80 -25.60
N THR A 58 8.44 -12.59 -26.01
CA THR A 58 9.74 -12.69 -25.34
C THR A 58 10.87 -12.42 -26.32
N LYS A 59 11.97 -11.84 -25.82
CA LYS A 59 13.19 -11.63 -26.60
C LYS A 59 13.71 -12.94 -27.24
N LYS A 60 13.54 -14.07 -26.55
CA LYS A 60 13.88 -15.40 -27.06
C LYS A 60 13.08 -15.77 -28.31
N LEU A 61 11.75 -15.65 -28.25
CA LEU A 61 10.90 -15.96 -29.39
C LEU A 61 11.14 -15.00 -30.56
N GLN A 62 11.35 -13.72 -30.27
CA GLN A 62 11.68 -12.70 -31.28
C GLN A 62 12.99 -13.03 -32.01
N ALA A 63 14.06 -13.35 -31.26
CA ALA A 63 15.35 -13.71 -31.82
C ALA A 63 15.30 -15.01 -32.64
N ARG A 64 14.57 -16.03 -32.14
CA ARG A 64 14.37 -17.29 -32.86
C ARG A 64 13.59 -17.11 -34.15
N HIS A 65 12.50 -16.34 -34.12
CA HIS A 65 11.75 -16.00 -35.32
C HIS A 65 12.60 -15.20 -36.31
N ALA A 66 13.35 -14.18 -35.85
CA ALA A 66 14.23 -13.39 -36.71
C ALA A 66 15.27 -14.25 -37.44
N LEU A 67 15.94 -15.16 -36.72
CA LEU A 67 16.90 -16.09 -37.31
C LEU A 67 16.25 -17.00 -38.37
N LEU A 68 15.16 -17.69 -38.00
CA LEU A 68 14.47 -18.61 -38.91
C LEU A 68 13.87 -17.88 -40.12
N TYR A 69 13.36 -16.67 -39.93
CA TYR A 69 12.80 -15.85 -41.01
C TYR A 69 13.88 -15.42 -42.00
N SER A 70 15.03 -14.97 -41.52
CA SER A 70 16.19 -14.64 -42.38
C SER A 70 16.71 -15.85 -43.15
N GLN A 71 16.83 -17.02 -42.50
CA GLN A 71 17.24 -18.25 -43.17
C GLN A 71 16.21 -18.74 -44.19
N ALA A 72 14.91 -18.56 -43.90
CA ALA A 72 13.85 -18.92 -44.84
C ALA A 72 13.88 -18.02 -46.07
N LEU A 73 14.01 -16.70 -45.89
CA LEU A 73 14.14 -15.74 -46.99
C LEU A 73 15.32 -16.11 -47.92
N GLU A 74 16.47 -16.41 -47.36
CA GLU A 74 17.65 -16.84 -48.10
C GLU A 74 17.37 -18.10 -48.94
N LYS A 75 16.79 -19.13 -48.33
CA LYS A 75 16.51 -20.41 -49.01
C LYS A 75 15.40 -20.33 -50.06
N VAL A 76 14.44 -19.44 -49.89
CA VAL A 76 13.38 -19.16 -50.89
C VAL A 76 13.92 -18.29 -52.03
N GLY A 77 15.14 -17.76 -51.91
CA GLY A 77 15.75 -16.89 -52.93
C GLY A 77 15.25 -15.45 -52.88
N ILE A 78 14.72 -15.02 -51.73
CA ILE A 78 14.34 -13.62 -51.50
C ILE A 78 15.58 -12.89 -50.97
N GLU A 79 16.20 -12.08 -51.82
CA GLU A 79 17.36 -11.26 -51.45
C GLU A 79 16.94 -10.19 -50.43
N VAL A 80 17.62 -10.17 -49.28
CA VAL A 80 17.49 -9.17 -48.22
C VAL A 80 18.77 -8.33 -48.20
N TYR A 81 18.63 -7.02 -48.01
CA TYR A 81 19.72 -6.05 -48.08
C TYR A 81 19.86 -5.20 -46.80
N ASP A 82 18.91 -5.33 -45.87
CA ASP A 82 18.90 -4.65 -44.58
C ASP A 82 19.10 -5.68 -43.45
N ASP A 83 20.01 -5.37 -42.54
CA ASP A 83 20.39 -6.23 -41.44
C ASP A 83 19.53 -6.04 -40.18
N SER A 84 18.57 -5.10 -40.20
CA SER A 84 17.69 -4.77 -39.07
C SER A 84 16.96 -5.96 -38.45
N ILE A 85 16.57 -6.96 -39.27
CA ILE A 85 15.90 -8.18 -38.78
C ILE A 85 16.91 -9.13 -38.14
N ILE A 86 18.01 -9.44 -38.82
CA ILE A 86 18.97 -10.45 -38.35
C ILE A 86 19.73 -9.99 -37.10
N ASN A 87 19.96 -8.68 -36.95
CA ASN A 87 20.63 -8.12 -35.78
C ASN A 87 19.88 -8.40 -34.47
N ILE A 88 18.55 -8.59 -34.51
CA ILE A 88 17.75 -9.00 -33.35
C ILE A 88 18.19 -10.37 -32.82
N ALA A 89 18.48 -11.30 -33.74
CA ALA A 89 18.99 -12.62 -33.39
C ALA A 89 20.43 -12.53 -32.86
N ILE A 90 21.28 -11.74 -33.52
CA ILE A 90 22.68 -11.54 -33.11
C ILE A 90 22.76 -10.98 -31.68
N ASP A 91 22.04 -9.89 -31.40
CA ASP A 91 22.03 -9.25 -30.09
C ASP A 91 21.60 -10.21 -28.99
N TYR A 92 20.52 -10.97 -29.24
CA TYR A 92 20.00 -11.91 -28.26
C TYR A 92 20.93 -13.10 -28.04
N TYR A 93 21.36 -13.79 -29.10
CA TYR A 93 22.18 -15.00 -28.97
C TYR A 93 23.59 -14.69 -28.48
N SER A 94 24.15 -13.53 -28.84
CA SER A 94 25.38 -13.01 -28.23
C SER A 94 25.21 -12.76 -26.73
N SER A 95 24.08 -12.22 -26.29
CA SER A 95 23.84 -11.90 -24.88
C SER A 95 23.61 -13.13 -24.00
N VAL A 96 23.04 -14.20 -24.57
CA VAL A 96 22.73 -15.45 -23.87
C VAL A 96 23.89 -16.46 -23.95
N GLY A 97 24.86 -16.26 -24.84
CA GLY A 97 26.00 -17.16 -25.04
C GLY A 97 25.65 -18.41 -25.84
N ASP A 98 24.70 -18.30 -26.77
CA ASP A 98 24.34 -19.39 -27.68
C ASP A 98 25.16 -19.27 -28.97
N ASP A 99 26.38 -19.80 -28.93
CA ASP A 99 27.37 -19.66 -30.00
C ASP A 99 26.90 -20.28 -31.33
N GLU A 100 26.10 -21.36 -31.28
CA GLU A 100 25.59 -22.04 -32.48
C GLU A 100 24.63 -21.15 -33.25
N ASN A 101 23.61 -20.62 -32.57
CA ASN A 101 22.63 -19.74 -33.22
C ASN A 101 23.22 -18.37 -33.54
N MET A 102 24.18 -17.89 -32.75
CA MET A 102 24.94 -16.68 -33.08
C MET A 102 25.75 -16.85 -34.37
N LEU A 103 26.38 -18.00 -34.58
CA LEU A 103 27.12 -18.29 -35.81
C LEU A 103 26.18 -18.30 -37.02
N LYS A 104 25.05 -19.03 -36.94
CA LYS A 104 24.02 -19.04 -37.99
C LYS A 104 23.51 -17.64 -38.31
N ALA A 105 23.31 -16.80 -37.28
CA ALA A 105 22.87 -15.42 -37.48
C ALA A 105 23.93 -14.56 -38.18
N ARG A 106 25.21 -14.77 -37.85
CA ARG A 106 26.33 -14.07 -38.51
C ARG A 106 26.48 -14.49 -39.97
N GLU A 107 26.31 -15.77 -40.29
CA GLU A 107 26.31 -16.27 -41.67
C GLU A 107 25.22 -15.58 -42.52
N CYS A 108 23.99 -15.50 -41.99
CA CYS A 108 22.91 -14.75 -42.67
C CYS A 108 23.26 -13.26 -42.83
N LEU A 109 23.89 -12.64 -41.82
CA LEU A 109 24.34 -11.24 -41.91
C LEU A 109 25.40 -11.04 -43.01
N GLU A 110 26.35 -11.95 -43.15
CA GLU A 110 27.36 -11.90 -44.21
C GLU A 110 26.71 -11.98 -45.60
N HIS A 111 25.72 -12.86 -45.79
CA HIS A 111 24.95 -12.95 -47.03
C HIS A 111 24.14 -11.67 -47.30
N ILE A 112 23.49 -11.09 -46.29
CA ILE A 112 22.77 -9.81 -46.41
C ILE A 112 23.72 -8.68 -46.82
N ASN A 113 24.89 -8.61 -46.21
CA ASN A 113 25.90 -7.60 -46.55
C ASN A 113 26.45 -7.78 -47.97
N ALA A 114 26.68 -9.03 -48.39
CA ALA A 114 27.10 -9.33 -49.76
C ALA A 114 26.02 -8.92 -50.77
N ASN A 115 24.76 -9.21 -50.48
CA ASN A 115 23.63 -8.77 -51.30
C ASN A 115 23.56 -7.24 -51.38
N ALA A 116 23.73 -6.55 -50.25
CA ALA A 116 23.72 -5.09 -50.18
C ALA A 116 24.84 -4.45 -51.01
N LEU A 117 26.04 -5.05 -51.03
CA LEU A 117 27.16 -4.60 -51.86
C LEU A 117 26.93 -4.80 -53.37
N LEU A 118 26.14 -5.80 -53.75
CA LEU A 118 25.75 -6.07 -55.14
C LEU A 118 24.56 -5.22 -55.61
N LEU A 119 23.94 -4.45 -54.72
CA LEU A 119 22.78 -3.62 -55.01
C LEU A 119 23.19 -2.39 -55.84
N ALA A 120 23.05 -2.48 -57.17
CA ALA A 120 23.27 -1.34 -58.05
C ALA A 120 22.18 -0.26 -57.83
N PRO A 121 22.53 1.05 -57.77
CA PRO A 121 21.56 2.14 -57.52
C PRO A 121 20.40 2.22 -58.52
N THR A 122 20.54 1.59 -59.69
CA THR A 122 19.59 1.60 -60.81
C THR A 122 18.55 0.47 -60.76
N ASP A 123 18.69 -0.54 -59.90
CA ASP A 123 17.72 -1.64 -59.79
C ASP A 123 16.59 -1.29 -58.80
N THR A 124 15.63 -0.51 -59.29
CA THR A 124 14.51 0.02 -58.51
C THR A 124 13.59 -1.07 -57.95
N LEU A 125 13.51 -2.23 -58.60
CA LEU A 125 12.65 -3.34 -58.18
C LEU A 125 13.21 -4.04 -56.93
N LYS A 126 14.52 -4.30 -56.91
CA LYS A 126 15.21 -4.87 -55.73
C LYS A 126 15.08 -3.96 -54.51
N ILE A 127 15.25 -2.65 -54.71
CA ILE A 127 15.09 -1.63 -53.66
C ILE A 127 13.67 -1.62 -53.10
N GLN A 128 12.65 -1.72 -53.95
CA GLN A 128 11.25 -1.74 -53.52
C GLN A 128 10.90 -3.01 -52.72
N ASN A 129 11.39 -4.17 -53.17
CA ASN A 129 11.14 -5.44 -52.47
C ASN A 129 11.77 -5.45 -51.07
N ALA A 130 12.99 -4.91 -50.93
CA ALA A 130 13.66 -4.75 -49.65
C ALA A 130 12.82 -3.94 -48.65
N ARG A 131 12.35 -2.77 -49.11
CA ARG A 131 11.52 -1.87 -48.30
C ARG A 131 10.22 -2.50 -47.84
N ILE A 132 9.55 -3.27 -48.71
CA ILE A 132 8.28 -3.93 -48.37
C ILE A 132 8.48 -4.98 -47.26
N ILE A 133 9.59 -5.72 -47.29
CA ILE A 133 9.90 -6.74 -46.26
C ILE A 133 10.17 -6.05 -44.92
N GLU A 134 10.96 -4.97 -44.93
CA GLU A 134 11.27 -4.19 -43.74
C GLU A 134 10.03 -3.52 -43.13
N GLU A 135 9.23 -2.82 -43.95
CA GLU A 135 7.98 -2.18 -43.51
C GLU A 135 7.01 -3.21 -42.90
N ARG A 136 6.86 -4.36 -43.57
CA ARG A 136 6.03 -5.45 -43.06
C ARG A 136 6.56 -5.98 -41.74
N TYR A 137 7.88 -6.05 -41.54
CA TYR A 137 8.49 -6.48 -40.28
C TYR A 137 8.22 -5.48 -39.15
N MET A 138 8.46 -4.19 -39.41
CA MET A 138 8.35 -3.11 -38.44
C MET A 138 6.91 -2.85 -37.99
N ASP A 139 5.93 -2.86 -38.89
CA ASP A 139 4.52 -2.63 -38.56
C ASP A 139 4.00 -3.63 -37.52
N LYS A 140 4.24 -4.93 -37.74
CA LYS A 140 3.81 -5.95 -36.78
C LYS A 140 4.58 -5.88 -35.45
N ARG A 141 5.85 -5.43 -35.44
CA ARG A 141 6.61 -5.23 -34.18
C ARG A 141 6.04 -4.09 -33.33
N MET A 142 5.63 -3.00 -33.97
CA MET A 142 4.99 -1.86 -33.29
C MET A 142 3.69 -2.27 -32.56
N LEU A 143 2.95 -3.24 -33.11
CA LEU A 143 1.77 -3.82 -32.45
C LEU A 143 2.15 -4.57 -31.15
N VAL A 144 3.21 -5.37 -31.17
CA VAL A 144 3.71 -6.10 -29.98
C VAL A 144 4.14 -5.13 -28.87
N GLU A 145 4.89 -4.09 -29.22
CA GLU A 145 5.37 -3.10 -28.24
C GLU A 145 4.22 -2.31 -27.63
N LYS A 146 3.18 -1.99 -28.41
CA LYS A 146 1.98 -1.32 -27.92
C LYS A 146 1.23 -2.19 -26.91
N ASP A 147 1.03 -3.46 -27.21
CA ASP A 147 0.33 -4.39 -26.29
C ASP A 147 1.14 -4.64 -25.01
N ASP A 148 2.47 -4.74 -25.11
CA ASP A 148 3.33 -4.87 -23.94
C ASP A 148 3.29 -3.61 -23.05
N ARG A 149 3.26 -2.41 -23.65
CA ARG A 149 3.06 -1.15 -22.90
C ARG A 149 1.71 -1.13 -22.18
N ILE A 150 0.64 -1.54 -22.84
CA ILE A 150 -0.70 -1.61 -22.23
C ILE A 150 -0.68 -2.56 -21.03
N ARG A 151 -0.11 -3.75 -21.19
CA ARG A 151 0.03 -4.73 -20.10
C ARG A 151 0.82 -4.17 -18.92
N LYS A 152 1.95 -3.49 -19.17
CA LYS A 152 2.76 -2.84 -18.11
C LYS A 152 1.96 -1.78 -17.35
N ILE A 153 1.19 -0.95 -18.05
CA ILE A 153 0.32 0.07 -17.43
C ILE A 153 -0.72 -0.60 -16.52
N ILE A 154 -1.35 -1.67 -16.99
CA ILE A 154 -2.35 -2.42 -16.20
C ILE A 154 -1.71 -2.98 -14.91
N VAL A 155 -0.53 -3.60 -15.01
CA VAL A 155 0.19 -4.15 -13.84
C VAL A 155 0.56 -3.05 -12.84
N LEU A 156 1.12 -1.93 -13.31
CA LEU A 156 1.47 -0.80 -12.45
C LEU A 156 0.23 -0.20 -11.74
N SER A 157 -0.91 -0.11 -12.43
CA SER A 157 -2.17 0.36 -11.86
C SER A 157 -2.65 -0.53 -10.71
N PHE A 158 -2.58 -1.86 -10.88
CA PHE A 158 -2.93 -2.80 -9.79
C PHE A 158 -1.97 -2.70 -8.59
N ILE A 159 -0.67 -2.51 -8.82
CA ILE A 159 0.31 -2.31 -7.74
C ILE A 159 -0.02 -1.02 -6.98
N LEU A 160 -0.30 0.08 -7.68
CA LEU A 160 -0.68 1.35 -7.06
C LEU A 160 -1.94 1.19 -6.19
N LEU A 161 -2.97 0.52 -6.70
CA LEU A 161 -4.20 0.25 -5.95
C LEU A 161 -3.92 -0.54 -4.67
N ALA A 162 -3.09 -1.59 -4.75
CA ALA A 162 -2.73 -2.40 -3.58
C ALA A 162 -1.99 -1.58 -2.51
N THR A 163 -1.03 -0.74 -2.90
CA THR A 163 -0.32 0.14 -1.96
C THR A 163 -1.24 1.13 -1.28
N LEU A 164 -2.22 1.69 -2.01
CA LEU A 164 -3.21 2.62 -1.48
C LEU A 164 -4.11 1.94 -0.44
N VAL A 165 -4.54 0.70 -0.69
CA VAL A 165 -5.32 -0.10 0.29
C VAL A 165 -4.52 -0.35 1.57
N ILE A 166 -3.23 -0.67 1.45
CA ILE A 166 -2.35 -0.87 2.62
C ILE A 166 -2.19 0.43 3.41
N ALA A 167 -1.98 1.56 2.73
CA ALA A 167 -1.88 2.87 3.36
C ALA A 167 -3.16 3.25 4.12
N ILE A 168 -4.34 3.03 3.51
CA ILE A 168 -5.63 3.25 4.17
C ILE A 168 -5.74 2.39 5.42
N ARG A 169 -5.39 1.10 5.35
CA ARG A 169 -5.42 0.21 6.54
C ARG A 169 -4.48 0.69 7.63
N TYR A 170 -3.30 1.17 7.27
CA TYR A 170 -2.35 1.73 8.22
C TYR A 170 -2.94 2.97 8.92
N ILE A 171 -3.51 3.90 8.15
CA ILE A 171 -4.17 5.10 8.69
C ILE A 171 -5.35 4.73 9.58
N VAL A 172 -6.21 3.81 9.16
CA VAL A 172 -7.37 3.35 9.96
C VAL A 172 -6.91 2.69 11.27
N LYS A 173 -5.85 1.89 11.23
CA LYS A 173 -5.25 1.30 12.44
C LYS A 173 -4.67 2.37 13.37
N MET A 174 -4.00 3.37 12.80
CA MET A 174 -3.45 4.51 13.54
C MET A 174 -4.55 5.36 14.18
N LEU A 175 -5.68 5.56 13.49
CA LEU A 175 -6.85 6.26 14.02
C LEU A 175 -7.54 5.46 15.12
N LYS A 176 -7.62 4.12 15.00
CA LYS A 176 -8.19 3.26 16.05
C LYS A 176 -7.32 3.21 17.31
N ASN A 177 -6.02 3.48 17.20
CA ASN A 177 -5.11 3.57 18.35
C ASN A 177 -5.25 4.87 19.16
N ARG A 178 -6.13 5.81 18.77
CA ARG A 178 -6.64 6.85 19.66
C ARG A 178 -8.12 6.52 19.92
N PRO A 179 -8.68 6.63 21.14
CA PRO A 179 -8.22 6.51 22.54
C PRO A 179 -8.54 5.13 23.17
N ASP A 180 -8.10 4.86 24.42
CA ASP A 180 -8.44 3.62 25.17
C ASP A 180 -9.96 3.34 25.17
N GLU A 181 -10.35 2.11 24.82
CA GLU A 181 -11.75 1.66 24.83
C GLU A 181 -12.42 1.92 26.18
N LYS A 182 -11.65 1.78 27.28
CA LYS A 182 -12.14 2.05 28.64
C LYS A 182 -12.42 3.53 28.84
N ALA A 183 -11.46 4.42 28.53
CA ALA A 183 -11.66 5.86 28.65
C ALA A 183 -12.80 6.38 27.79
N MET A 184 -12.91 5.90 26.54
CA MET A 184 -13.99 6.31 25.65
C MET A 184 -15.36 5.81 26.14
N SER A 185 -15.44 4.64 26.77
CA SER A 185 -16.69 4.17 27.39
C SER A 185 -17.15 5.10 28.53
N VAL A 186 -16.21 5.55 29.38
CA VAL A 186 -16.47 6.53 30.44
C VAL A 186 -16.91 7.88 29.86
N ILE A 187 -16.20 8.39 28.84
CA ILE A 187 -16.54 9.67 28.19
C ILE A 187 -17.94 9.61 27.58
N ARG A 188 -18.28 8.54 26.83
CA ARG A 188 -19.62 8.39 26.23
C ARG A 188 -20.72 8.33 27.27
N HIS A 189 -20.50 7.58 28.37
CA HIS A 189 -21.49 7.51 29.44
C HIS A 189 -21.70 8.88 30.10
N ARG A 190 -20.62 9.59 30.45
CA ARG A 190 -20.71 10.94 31.04
C ARG A 190 -21.35 11.96 30.10
N LEU A 191 -21.08 11.89 28.80
CA LEU A 191 -21.71 12.74 27.79
C LEU A 191 -23.22 12.48 27.72
N SER A 192 -23.64 11.21 27.76
CA SER A 192 -25.07 10.87 27.78
C SER A 192 -25.78 11.39 29.03
N VAL A 193 -25.13 11.37 30.20
CA VAL A 193 -25.69 11.97 31.42
C VAL A 193 -25.79 13.49 31.27
N LEU A 194 -24.75 14.14 30.75
CA LEU A 194 -24.77 15.58 30.47
C LEU A 194 -25.91 15.98 29.51
N ASP A 195 -26.10 15.23 28.43
CA ASP A 195 -27.17 15.48 27.45
C ASP A 195 -28.55 15.39 28.10
N LYS A 196 -28.76 14.42 29.01
CA LYS A 196 -30.01 14.29 29.78
C LYS A 196 -30.22 15.46 30.74
N VAL A 197 -29.17 15.91 31.42
CA VAL A 197 -29.23 17.09 32.29
C VAL A 197 -29.61 18.32 31.48
N ILE A 198 -28.98 18.55 30.33
CA ILE A 198 -29.31 19.66 29.42
C ILE A 198 -30.76 19.56 28.95
N ALA A 199 -31.19 18.39 28.49
CA ALA A 199 -32.56 18.16 28.01
C ALA A 199 -33.61 18.41 29.11
N SER A 200 -33.37 17.91 30.33
CA SER A 200 -34.28 18.11 31.47
C SER A 200 -34.46 19.59 31.82
N ARG A 201 -33.38 20.38 31.76
CA ARG A 201 -33.43 21.83 32.00
C ARG A 201 -34.14 22.61 30.89
N ILE A 202 -34.16 22.10 29.66
CA ILE A 202 -34.89 22.71 28.54
C ILE A 202 -36.38 22.35 28.60
N SER A 203 -36.70 21.09 28.89
CA SER A 203 -38.06 20.57 28.75
C SER A 203 -39.04 21.02 29.85
N SER A 204 -38.56 21.61 30.96
CA SER A 204 -39.36 21.94 32.17
C SER A 204 -40.24 20.77 32.67
N ASP A 205 -39.88 19.53 32.32
CA ASP A 205 -40.60 18.31 32.67
C ASP A 205 -39.98 17.72 33.94
N GLU A 206 -40.78 17.70 35.01
CA GLU A 206 -40.40 17.21 36.33
C GLU A 206 -39.90 15.76 36.31
N LYS A 207 -40.47 14.90 35.46
CA LYS A 207 -40.03 13.49 35.36
C LYS A 207 -38.67 13.38 34.69
N LEU A 208 -38.41 14.20 33.68
CA LEU A 208 -37.10 14.26 33.02
C LEU A 208 -36.03 14.81 33.97
N TYR A 209 -36.39 15.75 34.85
CA TYR A 209 -35.50 16.25 35.91
C TYR A 209 -35.17 15.16 36.92
N GLN A 210 -36.17 14.45 37.45
CA GLN A 210 -35.96 13.36 38.41
C GLN A 210 -35.08 12.25 37.83
N SER A 211 -35.34 11.86 36.57
CA SER A 211 -34.53 10.84 35.89
C SER A 211 -33.08 11.27 35.66
N SER A 212 -32.82 12.55 35.36
CA SER A 212 -31.45 13.04 35.18
C SER A 212 -30.68 13.14 36.50
N GLU A 213 -31.36 13.53 37.59
CA GLU A 213 -30.78 13.54 38.94
C GLU A 213 -30.49 12.12 39.45
N GLU A 214 -31.36 11.14 39.19
CA GLU A 214 -31.10 9.73 39.52
C GLU A 214 -29.84 9.20 38.83
N GLU A 215 -29.63 9.52 37.55
CA GLU A 215 -28.43 9.10 36.83
C GLU A 215 -27.14 9.78 37.32
N ILE A 216 -27.21 11.07 37.69
CA ILE A 216 -26.09 11.74 38.36
C ILE A 216 -25.77 11.03 39.67
N ASN A 217 -26.79 10.72 40.48
CA ASN A 217 -26.61 10.06 41.77
C ASN A 217 -25.96 8.69 41.60
N VAL A 218 -26.44 7.86 40.66
CA VAL A 218 -25.85 6.55 40.35
C VAL A 218 -24.40 6.69 39.88
N LEU A 219 -24.10 7.66 39.01
CA LEU A 219 -22.73 7.90 38.54
C LEU A 219 -21.76 8.27 39.67
N MET A 220 -22.25 8.96 40.69
CA MET A 220 -21.46 9.49 41.80
C MET A 220 -21.54 8.66 43.09
N GLU A 221 -22.36 7.60 43.11
CA GLU A 221 -22.61 6.76 44.28
C GLU A 221 -21.35 6.02 44.73
N ASP A 222 -20.68 5.35 43.78
CA ASP A 222 -19.37 4.72 44.02
C ASP A 222 -18.24 5.73 43.82
N ARG A 223 -17.75 6.25 44.95
CA ARG A 223 -16.69 7.26 44.98
C ARG A 223 -15.38 6.74 44.42
N GLU A 224 -15.03 5.49 44.74
CA GLU A 224 -13.76 4.89 44.33
C GLU A 224 -13.75 4.67 42.80
N GLU A 225 -14.86 4.17 42.26
CA GLU A 225 -15.05 4.04 40.82
C GLU A 225 -15.09 5.40 40.12
N PHE A 226 -15.72 6.42 40.73
CA PHE A 226 -15.73 7.78 40.17
C PHE A 226 -14.33 8.40 40.10
N LEU A 227 -13.50 8.21 41.13
CA LEU A 227 -12.09 8.64 41.11
C LEU A 227 -11.29 7.90 40.04
N CYS A 228 -11.37 6.56 40.02
CA CYS A 228 -10.62 5.74 39.08
C CYS A 228 -11.01 6.04 37.62
N SER A 229 -12.31 6.13 37.34
CA SER A 229 -12.81 6.49 36.01
C SER A 229 -12.39 7.91 35.59
N THR A 230 -12.33 8.86 36.54
CA THR A 230 -11.80 10.21 36.27
C THR A 230 -10.31 10.18 35.94
N LYS A 231 -9.51 9.39 36.68
CA LYS A 231 -8.09 9.19 36.37
C LYS A 231 -7.88 8.67 34.95
N ILE A 232 -8.67 7.67 34.55
CA ILE A 232 -8.60 7.06 33.20
C ILE A 232 -8.86 8.11 32.11
N VAL A 233 -9.87 8.96 32.30
CA VAL A 233 -10.14 10.05 31.33
C VAL A 233 -8.96 11.02 31.25
N PHE A 234 -8.38 11.39 32.40
CA PHE A 234 -7.22 12.28 32.44
C PHE A 234 -5.94 11.65 31.89
N GLU A 235 -5.77 10.34 32.00
CA GLU A 235 -4.62 9.62 31.45
C GLU A 235 -4.61 9.67 29.92
N GLU A 236 -5.79 9.66 29.30
CA GLU A 236 -5.94 9.85 27.86
C GLU A 236 -5.87 11.32 27.44
N SER A 237 -6.50 12.24 28.17
CA SER A 237 -6.59 13.65 27.77
C SER A 237 -5.40 14.50 28.19
N HIS A 238 -4.67 14.09 29.24
CA HIS A 238 -3.56 14.80 29.87
C HIS A 238 -2.43 13.83 30.30
N PRO A 239 -1.81 13.11 29.34
CA PRO A 239 -0.87 12.04 29.62
C PRO A 239 0.42 12.51 30.32
N LYS A 240 0.92 13.72 30.01
CA LYS A 240 2.14 14.26 30.63
C LYS A 240 1.88 14.63 32.09
N PHE A 241 0.71 15.19 32.39
CA PHE A 241 0.30 15.49 33.75
C PHE A 241 0.22 14.22 34.62
N ILE A 242 -0.43 13.17 34.11
CA ILE A 242 -0.53 11.89 34.84
C ILE A 242 0.83 11.23 35.00
N ALA A 243 1.68 11.25 33.97
CA ALA A 243 3.05 10.74 34.04
C ALA A 243 3.88 11.44 35.12
N TYR A 244 3.80 12.78 35.20
CA TYR A 244 4.49 13.56 36.23
C TYR A 244 4.04 13.18 37.64
N LEU A 245 2.73 13.04 37.87
CA LEU A 245 2.24 12.66 39.20
C LEU A 245 2.69 11.24 39.60
N LYS A 246 2.71 10.30 38.65
CA LYS A 246 3.25 8.94 38.88
C LYS A 246 4.75 8.98 39.21
N GLU A 247 5.51 9.81 38.51
CA GLU A 247 6.95 10.01 38.77
C GLU A 247 7.21 10.55 40.18
N LYS A 248 6.33 11.44 40.68
CA LYS A 248 6.35 11.93 42.08
C LYS A 248 5.88 10.89 43.12
N GLY A 249 5.59 9.67 42.71
CA GLY A 249 5.21 8.57 43.62
C GLY A 249 3.79 8.66 44.16
N LEU A 250 2.89 9.38 43.46
CA LEU A 250 1.47 9.35 43.80
C LEU A 250 0.85 8.03 43.33
N THR A 251 0.01 7.46 44.19
CA THR A 251 -0.80 6.27 43.89
C THR A 251 -1.94 6.63 42.94
N ASP A 252 -2.50 5.64 42.23
CA ASP A 252 -3.64 5.83 41.33
C ASP A 252 -4.82 6.56 42.01
N TRP A 253 -5.05 6.27 43.29
CA TRP A 253 -6.07 6.91 44.10
C TRP A 253 -5.77 8.39 44.34
N GLU A 254 -4.53 8.71 44.75
CA GLU A 254 -4.09 10.10 44.96
C GLU A 254 -4.09 10.92 43.66
N ILE A 255 -3.79 10.27 42.53
CA ILE A 255 -3.88 10.89 41.20
C ILE A 255 -5.35 11.21 40.88
N GLY A 256 -6.28 10.26 41.08
CA GLY A 256 -7.71 10.54 40.93
C GLY A 256 -8.16 11.69 41.83
N TYR A 257 -7.64 11.77 43.06
CA TYR A 257 -7.92 12.86 44.00
C TYR A 257 -7.39 14.20 43.48
N CYS A 258 -6.19 14.21 42.87
CA CYS A 258 -5.63 15.39 42.21
C CYS A 258 -6.48 15.82 41.00
N CYS A 259 -7.01 14.87 40.22
CA CYS A 259 -7.91 15.18 39.09
C CYS A 259 -9.17 15.92 39.55
N LEU A 260 -9.73 15.61 40.72
CA LEU A 260 -10.88 16.35 41.27
C LEU A 260 -10.56 17.83 41.53
N TYR A 261 -9.35 18.17 41.99
CA TYR A 261 -8.94 19.57 42.10
C TYR A 261 -8.84 20.27 40.75
N THR A 262 -8.39 19.55 39.72
CA THR A 262 -8.29 20.10 38.36
C THR A 262 -9.64 20.30 37.70
N LEU A 263 -10.68 19.54 38.12
CA LEU A 263 -12.08 19.77 37.74
C LEU A 263 -12.68 21.02 38.42
N GLY A 264 -11.94 21.70 39.30
CA GLY A 264 -12.37 22.94 39.95
C GLY A 264 -13.00 22.76 41.33
N LEU A 265 -13.08 21.53 41.85
CA LEU A 265 -13.59 21.27 43.19
C LEU A 265 -12.63 21.83 44.26
N LYS A 266 -13.18 22.38 45.35
CA LYS A 266 -12.38 22.84 46.49
C LYS A 266 -12.12 21.68 47.43
N GLY A 267 -11.04 21.76 48.21
CA GLY A 267 -10.66 20.67 49.13
C GLY A 267 -11.74 20.31 50.15
N LYS A 268 -12.57 21.28 50.57
CA LYS A 268 -13.72 21.03 51.44
C LYS A 268 -14.79 20.17 50.76
N ASP A 269 -15.08 20.45 49.49
CA ASP A 269 -16.14 19.77 48.71
C ASP A 269 -15.69 18.36 48.38
N ILE A 270 -14.40 18.19 48.02
CA ILE A 270 -13.79 16.87 47.83
C ILE A 270 -13.79 16.09 49.15
N GLY A 271 -13.42 16.72 50.26
CA GLY A 271 -13.43 16.09 51.58
C GLY A 271 -14.82 15.60 52.00
N GLU A 272 -15.84 16.41 51.73
CA GLU A 272 -17.25 16.09 51.97
C GLU A 272 -17.74 14.95 51.07
N TYR A 273 -17.39 14.96 49.79
CA TYR A 273 -17.76 13.91 48.85
C TYR A 273 -17.12 12.56 49.21
N ILE A 274 -15.81 12.53 49.49
CA ILE A 274 -15.09 11.29 49.79
C ILE A 274 -15.54 10.68 51.14
N GLN A 275 -15.96 11.51 52.10
CA GLN A 275 -16.29 11.16 53.50
C GLN A 275 -15.26 10.26 54.20
N LYS A 276 -14.00 10.25 53.78
CA LYS A 276 -12.92 9.60 54.56
C LYS A 276 -12.62 10.45 55.79
N LYS A 277 -12.58 9.81 56.96
CA LYS A 277 -11.99 10.39 58.16
C LYS A 277 -10.56 10.80 57.82
N ARG A 278 -10.22 12.09 58.02
CA ARG A 278 -8.87 12.68 57.82
C ARG A 278 -8.46 13.04 56.37
N HIS A 279 -9.38 13.53 55.54
CA HIS A 279 -9.04 14.05 54.18
C HIS A 279 -7.94 15.14 54.16
N TYR A 280 -7.77 15.91 55.25
CA TYR A 280 -6.69 16.90 55.35
C TYR A 280 -5.29 16.26 55.39
N ILE A 281 -5.18 15.02 55.90
CA ILE A 281 -3.91 14.27 55.92
C ILE A 281 -3.52 13.87 54.50
N ILE A 282 -4.50 13.43 53.70
CA ILE A 282 -4.31 13.07 52.30
C ILE A 282 -3.74 14.26 51.51
N SER A 283 -4.35 15.44 51.65
CA SER A 283 -3.84 16.65 50.99
C SER A 283 -2.43 17.00 51.46
N HIS A 284 -2.11 16.78 52.74
CA HIS A 284 -0.78 17.01 53.28
C HIS A 284 0.26 16.03 52.72
N GLU A 285 -0.05 14.74 52.66
CA GLU A 285 0.81 13.69 52.10
C GLU A 285 1.09 13.94 50.61
N ILE A 286 0.05 14.28 49.84
CA ILE A 286 0.21 14.65 48.42
C ILE A 286 1.13 15.87 48.28
N ARG A 287 0.96 16.90 49.12
CA ARG A 287 1.87 18.06 49.10
C ARG A 287 3.32 17.68 49.35
N GLN A 288 3.58 16.77 50.31
CA GLN A 288 4.94 16.30 50.58
C GLN A 288 5.54 15.59 49.37
N LYS A 289 4.77 14.69 48.71
CA LYS A 289 5.20 13.99 47.49
C LYS A 289 5.49 14.95 46.33
N LEU A 290 4.70 16.01 46.21
CA LEU A 290 4.90 17.08 45.24
C LEU A 290 5.98 18.10 45.64
N SER A 291 6.67 17.88 46.77
CA SER A 291 7.69 18.79 47.30
C SER A 291 7.18 20.22 47.57
N LEU A 292 5.91 20.35 47.96
CA LEU A 292 5.29 21.65 48.29
C LEU A 292 5.40 21.95 49.79
N GLY A 293 6.08 23.04 50.12
CA GLY A 293 6.21 23.57 51.46
C GLY A 293 4.88 24.04 52.07
N LYS A 294 4.86 24.25 53.40
CA LYS A 294 3.64 24.60 54.17
C LYS A 294 2.96 25.90 53.74
N HIS A 295 3.70 26.81 53.11
CA HIS A 295 3.26 28.16 52.75
C HIS A 295 3.31 28.47 51.25
N GLU A 296 3.74 27.52 50.40
CA GLU A 296 4.15 27.85 49.04
C GLU A 296 2.99 28.14 48.08
N THR A 297 1.96 27.29 48.00
CA THR A 297 0.74 27.55 47.21
C THR A 297 -0.39 26.61 47.65
N ASN A 298 -1.65 27.00 47.43
CA ASN A 298 -2.79 26.09 47.61
C ASN A 298 -2.69 24.93 46.60
N ILE A 299 -2.79 23.68 47.06
CA ILE A 299 -2.64 22.48 46.21
C ILE A 299 -3.53 22.53 44.96
N SER A 300 -4.74 23.07 45.08
CA SER A 300 -5.67 23.20 43.95
C SER A 300 -5.18 24.17 42.88
N ILE A 301 -4.54 25.27 43.28
CA ILE A 301 -3.96 26.26 42.36
C ILE A 301 -2.72 25.65 41.70
N TYR A 302 -1.86 25.00 42.49
CA TYR A 302 -0.67 24.32 41.98
C TYR A 302 -1.02 23.29 40.91
N LEU A 303 -1.96 22.36 41.19
CA LEU A 303 -2.31 21.29 40.26
C LEU A 303 -2.94 21.82 38.97
N ARG A 304 -3.77 22.88 39.02
CA ARG A 304 -4.34 23.50 37.82
C ARG A 304 -3.28 24.16 36.94
N ASN A 305 -2.33 24.89 37.56
CA ASN A 305 -1.23 25.50 36.82
C ASN A 305 -0.31 24.43 36.22
N LEU A 306 0.03 23.41 37.01
CA LEU A 306 0.84 22.27 36.55
C LEU A 306 0.21 21.56 35.35
N LEU A 307 -1.11 21.33 35.37
CA LEU A 307 -1.83 20.74 34.25
C LEU A 307 -1.68 21.59 32.98
N LEU A 308 -1.87 22.91 33.10
CA LEU A 308 -1.75 23.84 31.97
C LEU A 308 -0.31 23.95 31.44
N ASP A 309 0.68 23.90 32.32
CA ASP A 309 2.09 24.04 31.96
C ASP A 309 2.63 22.80 31.25
N LEU A 310 2.21 21.60 31.67
CA LEU A 310 2.67 20.34 31.08
C LEU A 310 2.00 20.04 29.73
N GLU A 311 0.71 20.34 29.59
CA GLU A 311 -0.11 19.97 28.42
C GLU A 311 -0.21 21.07 27.35
N ARG A 312 0.59 22.13 27.48
CA ARG A 312 0.82 23.11 26.42
C ARG A 312 1.69 22.53 25.29
#